data_AF-A0A416VXF6-F1
#
_entry.id   AF-A0A416VXF6-F1
#
_cell.length_a   1.000
_cell.length_b   1.000
_cell.length_c   1.000
_cell.angle_alpha   90.00
_cell.angle_beta   90.00
_cell.angle_gamma   90.00
#
_symmetry.space_group_name_H-M   'P 1'
#
loop_
_entity.id
_entity.type
_entity.pdbx_description
1 polymer ?
#
loop_
_entity_poly.entity_id
_entity_poly.type
_entity_poly.pdbx_seq_one_letter_code
_entity_poly.pdbx_strand_id
1 'polypeptide(L)'
;MEKYISGDYTSVQGCISRAEDYSDVGDFRDIYYSFRLDYNPPKGGVHDYSPTQTSYWKIEFKILYGELEKINLKNTYGDAFGGSNTLPDPCTQNAFTGSENGKVIPEWNLENGIEYNDNALITKIENGKIVKQYEFYGKKWRKIR
;
A
#
# COMPACT_ATOMS: atom_id res chain seq x y z
N MET A 1 -6.65 -9.12 -3.47
CA MET A 1 -7.33 -8.14 -4.36
C MET A 1 -8.81 -8.43 -4.56
N GLU A 2 -9.21 -9.68 -4.82
CA GLU A 2 -10.61 -10.05 -5.09
C GLU A 2 -11.58 -9.60 -4.00
N LYS A 3 -11.22 -9.72 -2.71
CA LYS A 3 -12.01 -9.23 -1.57
C LYS A 3 -12.28 -7.72 -1.59
N TYR A 4 -11.35 -6.92 -2.13
CA TYR A 4 -11.58 -5.49 -2.30
C TYR A 4 -12.57 -5.25 -3.46
N ILE A 5 -12.36 -5.93 -4.58
CA ILE A 5 -13.21 -5.79 -5.78
C ILE A 5 -14.65 -6.28 -5.53
N SER A 6 -14.83 -7.36 -4.76
CA SER A 6 -16.14 -7.89 -4.37
C SER A 6 -16.88 -6.95 -3.40
N GLY A 7 -16.15 -6.09 -2.68
CA GLY A 7 -16.69 -5.25 -1.62
C GLY A 7 -16.69 -5.90 -0.24
N ASP A 8 -16.11 -7.10 -0.09
CA ASP A 8 -15.93 -7.73 1.23
C ASP A 8 -15.01 -6.88 2.12
N TYR A 9 -13.99 -6.25 1.52
CA TYR A 9 -13.12 -5.27 2.16
C TYR A 9 -13.55 -3.86 1.74
N THR A 10 -14.12 -3.12 2.67
CA THR A 10 -14.75 -1.80 2.45
C THR A 10 -13.83 -0.61 2.73
N SER A 11 -12.62 -0.85 3.22
CA SER A 11 -11.64 0.18 3.58
C SER A 11 -10.21 -0.24 3.24
N VAL A 12 -9.34 0.75 3.00
CA VAL A 12 -7.89 0.58 2.96
C VAL A 12 -7.38 0.42 4.38
N GLN A 13 -6.52 -0.56 4.60
CA GLN A 13 -5.90 -0.84 5.90
C GLN A 13 -4.39 -0.99 5.75
N GLY A 14 -3.68 -0.89 6.87
CA GLY A 14 -2.23 -1.05 6.93
C GLY A 14 -1.47 0.23 6.57
N CYS A 15 -0.30 0.03 5.97
CA CYS A 15 0.64 1.08 5.64
C CYS A 15 0.25 1.78 4.33
N ILE A 16 0.39 3.10 4.29
CA ILE A 16 0.10 3.93 3.10
C ILE A 16 1.24 4.90 2.82
N SER A 17 1.36 5.34 1.57
CA SER A 17 2.30 6.37 1.12
C SER A 17 1.59 7.36 0.19
N ARG A 18 2.09 8.60 0.08
CA ARG A 18 1.54 9.57 -0.87
C ARG A 18 1.93 9.15 -2.29
N ALA A 19 1.02 9.36 -3.24
CA ALA A 19 1.25 9.07 -4.66
C ALA A 19 2.52 9.72 -5.22
N GLU A 20 2.83 10.93 -4.77
CA GLU A 20 4.00 11.70 -5.21
C GLU A 20 5.32 11.06 -4.79
N ASP A 21 5.38 10.49 -3.58
CA ASP A 21 6.59 9.91 -2.99
C ASP A 21 7.06 8.63 -3.70
N TYR A 22 6.19 8.03 -4.53
CA TYR A 22 6.52 6.85 -5.32
C TYR A 22 6.28 6.98 -6.82
N SER A 23 5.98 8.19 -7.30
CA SER A 23 5.61 8.44 -8.70
C SER A 23 6.66 8.00 -9.73
N ASP A 24 7.93 7.95 -9.33
CA ASP A 24 9.09 7.50 -10.09
C ASP A 24 9.45 6.01 -9.87
N VAL A 25 8.69 5.27 -9.03
CA VAL A 25 8.80 3.81 -8.95
C VAL A 25 8.06 3.19 -10.15
N GLY A 26 8.80 2.93 -11.23
CA GLY A 26 8.22 2.66 -12.55
C GLY A 26 7.95 1.19 -12.87
N ASP A 27 8.85 0.28 -12.50
CA ASP A 27 8.75 -1.14 -12.83
C ASP A 27 8.54 -2.05 -11.60
N PHE A 28 8.18 -3.31 -11.82
CA PHE A 28 7.90 -4.25 -10.72
C PHE A 28 9.13 -4.44 -9.82
N ARG A 29 10.33 -4.46 -10.41
CA ARG A 29 11.58 -4.67 -9.68
C ARG A 29 11.81 -3.49 -8.73
N ASP A 30 11.60 -2.27 -9.21
CA ASP A 30 11.67 -1.06 -8.39
C ASP A 30 10.61 -1.06 -7.29
N ILE A 31 9.39 -1.51 -7.56
CA ILE A 31 8.35 -1.66 -6.53
C ILE A 31 8.78 -2.68 -5.48
N TYR A 32 9.26 -3.84 -5.90
CA TYR A 32 9.72 -4.89 -4.99
C TYR A 32 10.83 -4.37 -4.06
N TYR A 33 11.80 -3.63 -4.60
CA TYR A 33 12.92 -3.10 -3.81
C TYR A 33 12.61 -1.80 -3.06
N SER A 34 11.53 -1.08 -3.39
CA SER A 34 11.16 0.17 -2.70
C SER A 34 10.05 -0.01 -1.66
N PHE A 35 9.03 -0.81 -1.99
CA PHE A 35 7.84 -1.03 -1.15
C PHE A 35 7.83 -2.38 -0.44
N ARG A 36 8.87 -3.21 -0.66
CA ARG A 36 9.13 -4.50 0.01
C ARG A 36 7.85 -5.08 0.58
N LEU A 37 7.01 -5.72 -0.21
CA LEU A 37 5.73 -6.23 0.32
C LEU A 37 5.91 -7.48 1.23
N ASP A 38 7.16 -7.84 1.53
CA ASP A 38 7.56 -9.03 2.27
C ASP A 38 7.54 -8.82 3.78
N TYR A 39 6.33 -8.86 4.35
CA TYR A 39 6.18 -9.36 5.70
C TYR A 39 6.44 -10.88 5.67
N ASN A 40 7.34 -11.38 6.52
CA ASN A 40 7.70 -12.79 6.59
C ASN A 40 6.45 -13.70 6.44
N PRO A 41 6.42 -14.63 5.48
CA PRO A 41 5.26 -15.49 5.28
C PRO A 41 5.01 -16.26 6.58
N PRO A 42 3.77 -16.25 7.09
CA PRO A 42 3.47 -16.98 8.31
C PRO A 42 3.90 -18.44 8.12
N LYS A 43 4.84 -18.89 8.97
CA LYS A 43 5.41 -20.26 9.01
C LYS A 43 6.55 -20.57 8.03
N GLY A 44 7.37 -19.59 7.64
CA GLY A 44 8.62 -19.87 6.91
C GLY A 44 8.41 -20.42 5.50
N GLY A 45 7.29 -20.03 4.86
CA GLY A 45 6.99 -20.36 3.48
C GLY A 45 7.85 -19.57 2.48
N VAL A 46 7.63 -19.83 1.19
CA VAL A 46 8.17 -19.00 0.10
C VAL A 46 7.34 -17.71 0.05
N HIS A 47 8.01 -16.57 -0.11
CA HIS A 47 7.35 -15.29 -0.31
C HIS A 47 6.45 -15.34 -1.57
N ASP A 48 5.20 -14.89 -1.44
CA ASP A 48 4.24 -14.81 -2.57
C ASP A 48 4.68 -13.77 -3.64
N TYR A 49 5.70 -12.96 -3.31
CA TYR A 49 6.26 -11.91 -4.15
C TYR A 49 7.72 -12.20 -4.51
N SER A 50 8.07 -12.01 -5.79
CA SER A 50 9.43 -12.22 -6.31
C SER A 50 9.78 -11.12 -7.30
N PRO A 51 11.02 -10.61 -7.35
CA PRO A 51 11.44 -9.58 -8.30
C PRO A 51 11.32 -10.00 -9.78
N THR A 52 11.09 -11.29 -10.06
CA THR A 52 10.84 -11.82 -11.40
C THR A 52 9.37 -11.76 -11.82
N GLN A 53 8.46 -11.43 -10.91
CA GLN A 53 7.06 -11.21 -11.27
C GLN A 53 6.94 -9.97 -12.16
N THR A 54 5.95 -10.01 -13.05
CA THR A 54 5.72 -8.94 -14.02
C THR A 54 4.43 -8.18 -13.75
N SER A 55 3.72 -8.52 -12.67
CA SER A 55 2.39 -7.97 -12.39
C SER A 55 2.20 -7.60 -10.93
N TYR A 56 1.57 -6.47 -10.69
CA TYR A 56 1.16 -6.03 -9.35
C TYR A 56 -0.19 -5.30 -9.39
N TRP A 57 -0.76 -5.10 -8.21
CA TRP A 57 -1.95 -4.28 -8.02
C TRP A 57 -1.61 -3.09 -7.13
N LYS A 58 -2.19 -1.93 -7.43
CA LYS A 58 -2.17 -0.77 -6.54
C LYS A 58 -3.59 -0.25 -6.27
N ILE A 59 -3.75 0.34 -5.09
CA ILE A 59 -4.97 1.05 -4.68
C ILE A 59 -4.60 2.52 -4.50
N GLU A 60 -5.30 3.41 -5.19
CA GLU A 60 -5.11 4.86 -5.12
C GLU A 60 -6.41 5.49 -4.63
N PHE A 61 -6.32 6.34 -3.61
CA PHE A 61 -7.48 6.97 -3.00
C PHE A 61 -7.09 8.35 -2.46
N LYS A 62 -8.10 9.18 -2.19
CA LYS A 62 -7.92 10.49 -1.58
C LYS A 62 -8.38 10.44 -0.13
N ILE A 63 -7.59 11.01 0.76
CA ILE A 63 -7.96 11.29 2.14
C ILE A 63 -8.52 12.72 2.17
N LEU A 64 -9.72 12.92 2.72
CA LEU A 64 -10.25 14.27 2.91
C LEU A 64 -9.57 14.93 4.12
N TYR A 65 -9.50 16.26 4.16
CA TYR A 65 -8.81 17.00 5.22
C TYR A 65 -9.24 16.58 6.65
N GLY A 66 -10.53 16.31 6.85
CA GLY A 66 -11.07 15.85 8.14
C GLY A 66 -10.77 14.38 8.48
N GLU A 67 -10.13 13.63 7.59
CA GLU A 67 -9.77 12.23 7.80
C GLU A 67 -8.29 12.02 8.13
N LEU A 68 -7.50 13.10 8.16
CA LEU A 68 -6.07 13.05 8.53
C LEU A 68 -5.85 12.52 9.95
N GLU A 69 -6.81 12.73 10.85
CA GLU A 69 -6.84 12.17 12.20
C GLU A 69 -6.84 10.62 12.21
N LYS A 70 -7.24 9.98 11.10
CA LYS A 70 -7.19 8.52 10.95
C LYS A 70 -5.77 8.00 10.70
N ILE A 71 -4.81 8.89 10.42
CA ILE A 71 -3.39 8.54 10.37
C ILE A 71 -2.89 8.39 11.80
N ASN A 72 -2.54 7.16 12.17
CA ASN A 72 -2.02 6.84 13.48
C ASN A 72 -0.52 7.14 13.56
N LEU A 73 -0.18 8.36 13.95
CA LEU A 73 1.22 8.73 14.15
C LEU A 73 1.89 7.84 15.21
N LYS A 74 1.19 7.48 16.30
CA LYS A 74 1.75 6.63 17.36
C LYS A 74 2.09 5.22 16.85
N ASN A 75 1.23 4.65 16.00
CA ASN A 75 1.46 3.36 15.37
C ASN A 75 2.33 3.45 14.11
N THR A 76 2.73 4.65 13.67
CA THR A 76 3.68 4.83 12.57
C THR A 76 5.11 4.61 13.06
N TYR A 77 5.44 5.16 14.24
CA TYR A 77 6.76 5.07 14.85
C TYR A 77 6.88 3.87 15.80
N GLY A 78 8.06 3.27 15.88
CA GLY A 78 8.40 2.24 16.89
C GLY A 78 8.81 2.85 18.21
N ASP A 79 9.00 2.00 19.22
CA ASP A 79 9.32 2.41 20.60
C ASP A 79 10.55 3.32 20.68
N ALA A 80 11.59 3.05 19.87
CA ALA A 80 12.81 3.85 19.80
C ALA A 80 12.58 5.30 19.35
N PHE A 81 11.46 5.56 18.67
CA PHE A 81 11.05 6.87 18.17
C PHE A 81 9.83 7.43 18.93
N GLY A 82 9.49 6.85 20.09
CA GLY A 82 8.38 7.30 20.94
C GLY A 82 6.99 6.86 20.48
N GLY A 83 6.91 5.93 19.53
CA GLY A 83 5.66 5.31 19.12
C GLY A 83 5.42 3.95 19.78
N SER A 84 4.61 3.10 19.14
CA SER A 84 4.29 1.74 19.60
C SER A 84 4.19 0.71 18.47
N ASN A 85 4.73 1.04 17.29
CA ASN A 85 4.73 0.16 16.13
C ASN A 85 5.71 -1.01 16.36
N THR A 86 5.21 -2.24 16.21
CA THR A 86 6.02 -3.46 16.32
C THR A 86 6.02 -4.28 15.03
N LEU A 87 5.60 -3.68 13.91
CA LEU A 87 5.64 -4.35 12.61
C LEU A 87 7.09 -4.75 12.29
N PRO A 88 7.32 -5.98 11.81
CA PRO A 88 8.65 -6.39 11.40
C PRO A 88 9.05 -5.70 10.09
N ASP A 89 10.28 -5.96 9.66
CA ASP A 89 10.72 -5.60 8.31
C ASP A 89 9.67 -6.02 7.29
N PRO A 90 9.38 -5.13 6.34
CA PRO A 90 10.19 -3.99 5.91
C PRO A 90 9.75 -2.62 6.47
N CYS A 91 8.78 -2.61 7.37
CA CYS A 91 8.44 -1.42 8.12
C CYS A 91 9.62 -1.11 9.06
N THR A 92 10.36 -0.03 8.80
CA THR A 92 11.54 0.31 9.62
C THR A 92 11.18 1.02 10.91
N GLN A 93 9.88 1.22 11.15
CA GLN A 93 9.31 1.85 12.35
C GLN A 93 9.78 3.30 12.59
N ASN A 94 10.39 3.95 11.60
CA ASN A 94 10.79 5.36 11.68
C ASN A 94 9.97 6.28 10.75
N ALA A 95 8.78 5.82 10.33
CA ALA A 95 7.93 6.41 9.29
C ALA A 95 8.46 6.33 7.85
N PHE A 96 9.42 5.43 7.58
CA PHE A 96 9.88 5.14 6.23
C PHE A 96 9.88 3.62 5.95
N THR A 97 9.61 3.24 4.71
CA THR A 97 9.81 1.86 4.24
C THR A 97 11.29 1.63 3.95
N GLY A 98 11.84 0.49 4.37
CA GLY A 98 13.21 0.11 4.05
C GLY A 98 13.32 -0.28 2.59
N SER A 99 14.26 0.30 1.86
CA SER A 99 14.49 -0.01 0.44
C SER A 99 15.87 -0.60 0.18
N GLU A 100 16.01 -1.41 -0.88
CA GLU A 100 17.32 -1.91 -1.35
C GLU A 100 17.92 -1.10 -2.49
N ASN A 101 17.13 -0.24 -3.11
CA ASN A 101 17.60 0.64 -4.19
C ASN A 101 18.00 2.04 -3.67
N GLY A 102 18.01 2.25 -2.35
CA GLY A 102 18.39 3.51 -1.71
C GLY A 102 17.30 4.59 -1.76
N LYS A 103 16.09 4.26 -2.25
CA LYS A 103 14.96 5.17 -2.28
C LYS A 103 14.35 5.36 -0.88
N VAL A 104 14.02 6.59 -0.53
CA VAL A 104 13.35 6.89 0.74
C VAL A 104 11.87 7.13 0.47
N ILE A 105 11.02 6.21 0.95
CA ILE A 105 9.56 6.33 0.82
C ILE A 105 8.97 6.49 2.23
N PRO A 106 8.34 7.64 2.54
CA PRO A 106 7.57 7.79 3.75
C PRO A 106 6.39 6.80 3.80
N GLU A 107 6.17 6.23 4.96
CA GLU A 107 5.12 5.25 5.24
C GLU A 107 4.36 5.67 6.49
N TRP A 108 3.02 5.63 6.41
CA TRP A 108 2.14 5.97 7.52
C TRP A 108 1.20 4.83 7.82
N ASN A 109 0.94 4.61 9.11
CA ASN A 109 -0.04 3.62 9.56
C ASN A 109 -1.39 4.26 9.81
N LEU A 110 -2.45 3.53 9.47
CA LEU A 110 -3.82 3.92 9.76
C LEU A 110 -4.26 3.40 11.13
N GLU A 111 -5.00 4.20 11.90
CA GLU A 111 -5.59 3.77 13.18
C GLU A 111 -6.79 2.86 12.94
N ASN A 112 -7.62 3.27 11.99
CA ASN A 112 -8.76 2.56 11.49
C ASN A 112 -8.72 2.57 9.96
N GLY A 113 -9.35 1.59 9.33
CA GLY A 113 -9.42 1.55 7.87
C GLY A 113 -10.08 2.82 7.31
N ILE A 114 -9.55 3.34 6.20
CA ILE A 114 -10.14 4.48 5.49
C ILE A 114 -11.07 3.95 4.41
N GLU A 115 -12.35 4.33 4.48
CA GLU A 115 -13.34 3.99 3.46
C GLU A 115 -13.00 4.65 2.11
N TYR A 116 -13.43 4.02 1.03
CA TYR A 116 -13.19 4.54 -0.31
C TYR A 116 -14.08 5.75 -0.60
N ASN A 117 -13.45 6.81 -1.09
CA ASN A 117 -14.15 7.92 -1.73
C ASN A 117 -14.43 7.59 -3.20
N ASP A 118 -15.46 8.23 -3.77
CA ASP A 118 -15.70 8.14 -5.21
C ASP A 118 -14.44 8.55 -5.99
N ASN A 119 -14.19 7.87 -7.11
CA ASN A 119 -12.99 7.98 -7.94
C ASN A 119 -11.71 7.35 -7.34
N ALA A 120 -11.81 6.58 -6.26
CA ALA A 120 -10.71 5.70 -5.86
C ALA A 120 -10.46 4.65 -6.96
N LEU A 121 -9.20 4.25 -7.16
CA LEU A 121 -8.77 3.37 -8.25
C LEU A 121 -8.11 2.11 -7.71
N ILE A 122 -8.47 0.98 -8.32
CA ILE A 122 -7.71 -0.26 -8.24
C ILE A 122 -7.13 -0.52 -9.63
N THR A 123 -5.82 -0.60 -9.73
CA THR A 123 -5.13 -0.77 -11.02
C THR A 123 -4.27 -2.02 -10.99
N LYS A 124 -4.49 -2.94 -11.95
CA LYS A 124 -3.57 -4.04 -12.26
C LYS A 124 -2.60 -3.58 -13.34
N ILE A 125 -1.32 -3.73 -13.06
CA ILE A 125 -0.24 -3.42 -14.00
C ILE A 125 0.47 -4.72 -14.34
N GLU A 126 0.70 -4.96 -15.63
CA GLU A 126 1.49 -6.08 -16.17
C GLU A 126 2.52 -5.53 -17.15
N ASN A 127 3.81 -5.83 -16.95
CA ASN A 127 4.92 -5.32 -17.76
C ASN A 127 4.88 -3.80 -17.95
N GLY A 128 4.61 -3.06 -16.86
CA GLY A 128 4.50 -1.60 -16.88
C GLY A 128 3.24 -1.04 -17.56
N LYS A 129 2.30 -1.90 -17.99
CA LYS A 129 1.06 -1.48 -18.67
C LYS A 129 -0.17 -1.78 -17.83
N ILE A 130 -1.11 -0.83 -17.81
CA ILE A 130 -2.42 -1.05 -17.19
C ILE A 130 -3.19 -2.10 -18.01
N VAL A 131 -3.53 -3.22 -17.36
CA VAL A 131 -4.30 -4.32 -17.97
C VAL A 131 -5.71 -4.48 -17.39
N LYS A 132 -5.93 -4.03 -16.15
CA LYS A 132 -7.26 -3.95 -15.53
C LYS A 132 -7.34 -2.71 -14.67
N GLN A 133 -8.49 -2.05 -14.67
CA GLN A 133 -8.73 -0.93 -13.77
C GLN A 133 -10.18 -0.92 -13.29
N TYR A 134 -10.36 -0.63 -12.01
CA TYR A 134 -11.65 -0.45 -11.38
C TYR A 134 -11.71 0.92 -10.74
N GLU A 135 -12.88 1.54 -10.81
CA GLU A 135 -13.20 2.80 -10.14
C GLU A 135 -14.25 2.54 -9.06
N PHE A 136 -14.06 3.13 -7.90
CA PHE A 136 -15.07 3.12 -6.85
C PHE A 136 -16.09 4.22 -7.12
N TYR A 137 -17.35 3.82 -7.31
CA TYR A 137 -18.45 4.75 -7.50
C TYR A 137 -19.76 4.20 -6.95
N GLY A 138 -20.41 4.97 -6.07
CA GLY A 138 -21.70 4.60 -5.48
C GLY A 138 -21.59 3.34 -4.63
N LYS A 139 -20.56 3.28 -3.77
CA LYS A 139 -20.25 2.18 -2.85
C LYS A 139 -19.90 0.83 -3.51
N LYS A 140 -19.50 0.84 -4.78
CA LYS A 140 -19.17 -0.37 -5.55
C LYS A 140 -17.97 -0.13 -6.45
N TRP A 141 -17.12 -1.14 -6.57
CA TRP A 141 -16.07 -1.18 -7.58
C TRP A 141 -16.65 -1.55 -8.94
N ARG A 142 -16.36 -0.73 -9.96
CA ARG A 142 -16.81 -0.94 -11.34
C ARG A 142 -15.60 -1.03 -12.24
N LYS A 143 -15.56 -2.05 -13.09
CA LYS A 143 -14.49 -2.20 -14.06
C LYS A 143 -14.59 -1.11 -15.12
N ILE A 144 -13.50 -0.36 -15.34
CA ILE A 144 -13.40 0.71 -16.35
C ILE A 144 -12.36 0.39 -17.44
N ARG A 145 -11.51 -0.62 -17.23
CA ARG A 145 -10.56 -1.17 -18.22
C ARG A 145 -10.33 -2.65 -17.97
#